data_AF-A0A385SEK7-F1
#
_entry.id   AF-A0A385SEK7-F1
#
_cell.length_a   1.000
_cell.length_b   1.000
_cell.length_c   1.000
_cell.angle_alpha   90.00
_cell.angle_beta   90.00
_cell.angle_gamma   90.00
#
_symmetry.space_group_name_H-M   'P 1'
#
loop_
_entity.id
_entity.type
_entity.pdbx_description
1 polymer ?
#
loop_
_entity_poly.entity_id
_entity_poly.type
_entity_poly.pdbx_seq_one_letter_code
_entity_poly.pdbx_strand_id
1 'polypeptide(L)'
;MKEAMMKAFTASEAIAWVTSKAPVFRDEIIKELKAFHDVAGKIIVYTGDTELTDLNVGKDVVIVDGDLAVAGLIQDGVKVDTSLLIVLGNVACQNFITLSSIFITGHLNVNNIVLGDSLGDCALKVGGDLSAKTMIEGGHWFEIAGRATVEYLFHSHGGVRDKNGILKPNLADSDLMEDFTENPASYPGFSYVEMIDDIQEEGTYDLPKTIKFIRQGGEIVYK
;
A
#
# COMPACT_ATOMS: atom_id res chain seq x y z
N MET A 1 -15.74 -12.50 16.62
CA MET A 1 -15.63 -11.23 15.88
C MET A 1 -16.21 -10.12 16.72
N LYS A 2 -15.42 -9.11 17.08
CA LYS A 2 -15.97 -7.81 17.46
C LYS A 2 -16.28 -7.10 16.15
N GLU A 3 -17.53 -6.70 15.96
CA GLU A 3 -17.89 -5.85 14.82
C GLU A 3 -17.38 -4.43 15.11
N ALA A 4 -16.41 -3.96 14.33
CA ALA A 4 -16.05 -2.55 14.32
C ALA A 4 -17.26 -1.75 13.82
N MET A 5 -17.58 -0.64 14.50
CA MET A 5 -18.66 0.24 14.02
C MET A 5 -18.13 1.12 12.89
N MET A 6 -18.76 1.01 11.72
CA MET A 6 -18.49 1.86 10.57
C MET A 6 -19.36 3.12 10.62
N LYS A 7 -18.75 4.30 10.46
CA LYS A 7 -19.42 5.61 10.46
C LYS A 7 -18.94 6.46 9.29
N ALA A 8 -19.84 7.28 8.75
CA ALA A 8 -19.47 8.31 7.78
C ALA A 8 -19.15 9.61 8.53
N PHE A 9 -18.02 10.23 8.23
CA PHE A 9 -17.59 11.50 8.80
C PHE A 9 -17.62 12.61 7.75
N THR A 10 -17.81 13.84 8.20
CA THR A 10 -17.42 15.05 7.47
C THR A 10 -15.90 15.25 7.53
N ALA A 11 -15.35 16.09 6.66
CA ALA A 11 -13.93 16.43 6.69
C ALA A 11 -13.50 17.06 8.03
N SER A 12 -14.33 17.94 8.59
CA SER A 12 -14.04 18.57 9.90
C SER A 12 -14.04 17.55 11.04
N GLU A 13 -14.96 16.58 11.04
CA GLU A 13 -14.97 15.49 12.02
C GLU A 13 -13.74 14.60 11.89
N ALA A 14 -13.35 14.24 10.66
CA ALA A 14 -12.16 13.43 10.41
C ALA A 14 -10.86 14.13 10.85
N ILE A 15 -10.72 15.42 10.54
CA ILE A 15 -9.57 16.22 10.98
C ILE A 15 -9.52 16.30 12.51
N ALA A 16 -10.66 16.57 13.17
CA ALA A 16 -10.73 16.61 14.62
C ALA A 16 -10.38 15.24 15.24
N TRP A 17 -10.84 14.16 14.62
CA TRP A 17 -10.56 12.79 15.04
C TRP A 17 -9.06 12.48 14.98
N VAL A 18 -8.43 12.66 13.81
CA VAL A 18 -6.99 12.46 13.61
C VAL A 18 -6.17 13.36 14.54
N THR A 19 -6.57 14.62 14.72
CA THR A 19 -5.89 15.56 15.64
C THR A 19 -5.83 15.01 17.07
N SER A 20 -6.92 14.38 17.51
CA SER A 20 -7.01 13.82 18.87
C SER A 20 -6.35 12.45 19.04
N LYS A 21 -6.22 11.67 17.95
CA LYS A 21 -5.85 10.25 18.02
C LYS A 21 -4.48 9.92 17.43
N ALA A 22 -4.06 10.58 16.36
CA ALA A 22 -2.83 10.20 15.65
C ALA A 22 -1.59 10.51 16.52
N PRO A 23 -0.78 9.48 16.86
CA PRO A 23 0.43 9.66 17.66
C PRO A 23 1.61 10.17 16.82
N VAL A 24 1.61 9.90 15.51
CA VAL A 24 2.64 10.29 14.53
C VAL A 24 1.97 10.69 13.21
N PHE A 25 2.73 11.36 12.33
CA PHE A 25 2.27 11.85 11.01
C PHE A 25 1.03 12.75 11.04
N ARG A 26 0.62 13.25 12.20
CA ARG A 26 -0.64 14.00 12.38
C ARG A 26 -0.80 15.12 11.36
N ASP A 27 0.21 15.97 11.22
CA ASP A 27 0.13 17.14 10.34
C ASP A 27 0.07 16.73 8.86
N GLU A 28 0.76 15.65 8.49
CA GLU A 28 0.76 15.09 7.15
C GLU A 28 -0.58 14.44 6.81
N ILE A 29 -1.13 13.63 7.72
CA ILE A 29 -2.46 13.04 7.57
C ILE A 29 -3.52 14.13 7.43
N ILE A 30 -3.45 15.21 8.24
CA ILE A 30 -4.39 16.33 8.14
C ILE A 30 -4.23 17.06 6.80
N LYS A 31 -3.00 17.23 6.31
CA LYS A 31 -2.73 17.81 5.00
C LYS A 31 -3.36 16.97 3.89
N GLU A 32 -3.15 15.66 3.91
CA GLU A 32 -3.74 14.75 2.91
C GLU A 32 -5.26 14.71 3.01
N LEU A 33 -5.84 14.65 4.21
CA LEU A 33 -7.31 14.76 4.38
C LEU A 33 -7.87 16.03 3.73
N LYS A 34 -7.19 17.17 3.89
CA LYS A 34 -7.59 18.43 3.24
C LYS A 34 -7.41 18.38 1.73
N ALA A 35 -6.40 17.71 1.21
CA ALA A 35 -6.21 17.57 -0.24
C ALA A 35 -7.25 16.63 -0.87
N PHE A 36 -7.57 15.53 -0.19
CA PHE A 36 -8.43 14.48 -0.73
C PHE A 36 -9.92 14.73 -0.53
N HIS A 37 -10.35 15.46 0.51
CA HIS A 37 -11.78 15.58 0.82
C HIS A 37 -12.62 16.25 -0.29
N ASP A 38 -12.00 17.07 -1.14
CA ASP A 38 -12.68 17.75 -2.25
C ASP A 38 -12.95 16.82 -3.45
N VAL A 39 -12.20 15.72 -3.56
CA VAL A 39 -12.30 14.74 -4.66
C VAL A 39 -12.77 13.36 -4.21
N ALA A 40 -12.77 13.11 -2.89
CA ALA A 40 -13.22 11.85 -2.31
C ALA A 40 -14.75 11.71 -2.38
N GLY A 41 -15.21 10.45 -2.40
CA GLY A 41 -16.63 10.13 -2.30
C GLY A 41 -17.18 10.40 -0.89
N LYS A 42 -16.73 9.61 0.09
CA LYS A 42 -17.07 9.71 1.51
C LYS A 42 -15.82 9.53 2.36
N ILE A 43 -15.89 9.97 3.62
CA ILE A 43 -14.91 9.59 4.64
C ILE A 43 -15.56 8.52 5.52
N ILE A 44 -15.02 7.30 5.46
CA ILE A 44 -15.50 6.14 6.19
C ILE A 44 -14.54 5.89 7.36
N VAL A 45 -15.09 5.77 8.56
CA VAL A 45 -14.32 5.52 9.78
C VAL A 45 -14.78 4.21 10.42
N TYR A 46 -13.87 3.26 10.57
CA TYR A 46 -14.03 2.09 11.43
C TYR A 46 -13.52 2.43 12.82
N THR A 47 -14.38 2.34 13.84
CA THR A 47 -13.97 2.61 15.22
C THR A 47 -13.64 1.31 15.95
N GLY A 48 -12.42 1.22 16.49
CA GLY A 48 -11.88 0.04 17.15
C GLY A 48 -11.15 -0.91 16.20
N ASP A 49 -10.60 -1.97 16.76
CA ASP A 49 -9.88 -2.99 16.01
C ASP A 49 -10.80 -3.65 14.97
N THR A 50 -10.29 -3.81 13.75
CA THR A 50 -11.06 -4.19 12.57
C THR A 50 -10.43 -5.40 11.89
N GLU A 51 -11.23 -6.45 11.70
CA GLU A 51 -10.84 -7.67 10.98
C GLU A 51 -11.63 -7.76 9.67
N LEU A 52 -10.95 -7.96 8.54
CA LEU A 52 -11.55 -8.09 7.22
C LEU A 52 -10.95 -9.29 6.46
N THR A 53 -11.68 -9.79 5.46
CA THR A 53 -11.11 -10.76 4.52
C THR A 53 -10.15 -10.07 3.55
N ASP A 54 -10.62 -9.01 2.88
CA ASP A 54 -9.85 -8.15 1.98
C ASP A 54 -10.26 -6.70 2.20
N LEU A 55 -9.38 -5.75 1.89
CA LEU A 55 -9.67 -4.33 1.90
C LEU A 55 -9.31 -3.70 0.55
N ASN A 56 -10.33 -3.18 -0.14
CA ASN A 56 -10.19 -2.45 -1.39
C ASN A 56 -10.56 -0.98 -1.16
N VAL A 57 -9.58 -0.10 -1.21
CA VAL A 57 -9.78 1.35 -1.06
C VAL A 57 -9.90 1.97 -2.45
N GLY A 58 -11.06 2.57 -2.71
CA GLY A 58 -11.36 3.29 -3.95
C GLY A 58 -11.48 4.79 -3.69
N LYS A 59 -12.53 5.41 -4.23
CA LYS A 59 -12.78 6.86 -4.10
C LYS A 59 -13.02 7.37 -2.68
N ASP A 60 -13.34 6.49 -1.73
CA ASP A 60 -13.65 6.89 -0.36
C ASP A 60 -12.37 6.94 0.47
N VAL A 61 -12.24 7.94 1.34
CA VAL A 61 -11.17 7.95 2.36
C VAL A 61 -11.55 6.94 3.44
N VAL A 62 -10.64 6.04 3.77
CA VAL A 62 -10.86 5.04 4.81
C VAL A 62 -9.95 5.35 6.00
N ILE A 63 -10.55 5.44 7.19
CA ILE A 63 -9.86 5.61 8.47
C ILE A 63 -10.19 4.41 9.36
N VAL A 64 -9.18 3.77 9.94
CA VAL A 64 -9.34 2.77 10.99
C VAL A 64 -8.78 3.33 12.30
N ASP A 65 -9.63 3.57 13.29
CA ASP A 65 -9.27 4.03 14.64
C ASP A 65 -9.00 2.82 15.55
N GLY A 66 -7.92 2.10 15.27
CA GLY A 66 -7.53 0.87 15.94
C GLY A 66 -6.59 0.03 15.07
N ASP A 67 -6.36 -1.21 15.47
CA ASP A 67 -5.57 -2.17 14.69
C ASP A 67 -6.41 -2.72 13.52
N LEU A 68 -5.77 -2.95 12.37
CA LEU A 68 -6.37 -3.52 11.17
C LEU A 68 -5.72 -4.86 10.83
N ALA A 69 -6.50 -5.93 10.89
CA ALA A 69 -6.10 -7.25 10.42
C ALA A 69 -6.90 -7.63 9.17
N VAL A 70 -6.20 -7.93 8.08
CA VAL A 70 -6.81 -8.35 6.81
C VAL A 70 -6.27 -9.71 6.43
N ALA A 71 -7.13 -10.73 6.34
CA ALA A 71 -6.68 -12.10 6.09
C ALA A 71 -5.98 -12.25 4.72
N GLY A 72 -6.41 -11.49 3.72
CA GLY A 72 -5.91 -11.50 2.36
C GLY A 72 -5.20 -10.21 1.99
N LEU A 73 -5.75 -9.49 1.02
CA LEU A 73 -5.13 -8.36 0.36
C LEU A 73 -5.65 -7.02 0.90
N ILE A 74 -4.71 -6.12 1.19
CA ILE A 74 -4.98 -4.67 1.24
C ILE A 74 -4.53 -4.08 -0.09
N GLN A 75 -5.43 -3.39 -0.79
CA GLN A 75 -5.08 -2.59 -1.96
C GLN A 75 -5.82 -1.26 -2.01
N ASP A 76 -5.16 -0.23 -2.50
CA ASP A 76 -5.77 1.07 -2.81
C ASP A 76 -5.68 1.40 -4.32
N GLY A 77 -6.13 2.58 -4.74
CA GLY A 77 -6.18 2.99 -6.15
C GLY A 77 -7.23 2.23 -6.97
N VAL A 78 -8.20 1.57 -6.34
CA VAL A 78 -9.11 0.68 -7.05
C VAL A 78 -10.10 1.49 -7.89
N LYS A 79 -9.86 1.51 -9.21
CA LYS A 79 -10.67 2.21 -10.24
C LYS A 79 -10.71 3.73 -10.04
N VAL A 80 -9.68 4.29 -9.41
CA VAL A 80 -9.51 5.72 -9.16
C VAL A 80 -8.04 6.09 -9.27
N ASP A 81 -7.75 7.33 -9.64
CA ASP A 81 -6.37 7.82 -9.76
C ASP A 81 -5.73 8.05 -8.39
N THR A 82 -6.53 8.37 -7.38
CA THR A 82 -6.05 8.61 -6.02
C THR A 82 -7.00 8.04 -4.97
N SER A 83 -6.44 7.56 -3.87
CA SER A 83 -7.14 7.04 -2.70
C SER A 83 -6.37 7.38 -1.42
N LEU A 84 -7.03 7.26 -0.27
CA LEU A 84 -6.39 7.52 1.02
C LEU A 84 -6.84 6.50 2.06
N LEU A 85 -5.87 5.75 2.59
CA LEU A 85 -6.04 4.87 3.74
C LEU A 85 -5.25 5.40 4.94
N ILE A 86 -5.92 5.50 6.09
CA ILE A 86 -5.31 5.91 7.35
C ILE A 86 -5.63 4.84 8.40
N VAL A 87 -4.61 4.23 9.00
CA VAL A 87 -4.76 3.30 10.11
C VAL A 87 -4.06 3.89 11.34
N LEU A 88 -4.83 4.19 12.38
CA LEU A 88 -4.38 4.77 13.64
C LEU A 88 -3.93 3.69 14.64
N GLY A 89 -3.27 2.65 14.13
CA GLY A 89 -2.86 1.45 14.85
C GLY A 89 -1.91 0.60 14.01
N ASN A 90 -1.83 -0.68 14.34
CA ASN A 90 -1.03 -1.67 13.62
C ASN A 90 -1.82 -2.26 12.44
N VAL A 91 -1.09 -2.73 11.43
CA VAL A 91 -1.65 -3.43 10.27
C VAL A 91 -1.02 -4.81 10.14
N ALA A 92 -1.85 -5.83 9.95
CA ALA A 92 -1.43 -7.17 9.58
C ALA A 92 -2.17 -7.62 8.31
N CYS A 93 -1.47 -8.11 7.29
CA CYS A 93 -2.11 -8.69 6.11
C CYS A 93 -1.27 -9.76 5.40
N GLN A 94 -1.86 -10.49 4.46
CA GLN A 94 -1.12 -11.43 3.63
C GLN A 94 -0.33 -10.71 2.54
N ASN A 95 -1.00 -9.83 1.79
CA ASN A 95 -0.43 -9.08 0.68
C ASN A 95 -0.87 -7.60 0.77
N PHE A 96 -0.02 -6.71 0.27
CA PHE A 96 -0.26 -5.27 0.31
C PHE A 96 0.14 -4.63 -1.02
N ILE A 97 -0.79 -3.90 -1.64
CA ILE A 97 -0.54 -3.12 -2.85
C ILE A 97 -0.93 -1.67 -2.56
N THR A 98 -0.03 -0.73 -2.84
CA THR A 98 -0.31 0.69 -2.70
C THR A 98 0.04 1.45 -3.97
N LEU A 99 -0.94 2.13 -4.52
CA LEU A 99 -0.84 3.00 -5.68
C LEU A 99 -1.12 4.46 -5.33
N SER A 100 -1.54 4.74 -4.09
CA SER A 100 -1.76 6.09 -3.58
C SER A 100 -1.25 6.24 -2.15
N SER A 101 -1.74 7.24 -1.41
CA SER A 101 -1.19 7.59 -0.10
C SER A 101 -1.79 6.73 1.02
N ILE A 102 -0.92 6.09 1.79
CA ILE A 102 -1.32 5.29 2.96
C ILE A 102 -0.50 5.70 4.19
N PHE A 103 -1.20 5.90 5.31
CA PHE A 103 -0.61 6.18 6.61
C PHE A 103 -0.95 5.08 7.61
N ILE A 104 0.06 4.50 8.22
CA ILE A 104 -0.07 3.53 9.31
C ILE A 104 0.71 4.08 10.49
N THR A 105 0.03 4.44 11.58
CA THR A 105 0.71 5.07 12.72
C THR A 105 1.44 4.06 13.61
N GLY A 106 1.13 2.77 13.49
CA GLY A 106 1.79 1.66 14.19
C GLY A 106 2.69 0.83 13.27
N HIS A 107 2.75 -0.47 13.54
CA HIS A 107 3.54 -1.45 12.78
C HIS A 107 2.81 -1.91 11.50
N LEU A 108 3.57 -2.28 10.48
CA LEU A 108 3.05 -2.97 9.30
C LEU A 108 3.69 -4.36 9.19
N ASN A 109 2.89 -5.41 9.38
CA ASN A 109 3.29 -6.80 9.14
C ASN A 109 2.58 -7.34 7.92
N VAL A 110 3.35 -7.69 6.89
CA VAL A 110 2.83 -8.30 5.66
C VAL A 110 3.49 -9.65 5.50
N ASN A 111 2.72 -10.73 5.45
CA ASN A 111 3.32 -12.06 5.46
C ASN A 111 4.13 -12.36 4.19
N ASN A 112 3.68 -11.84 3.05
CA ASN A 112 4.27 -12.13 1.76
C ASN A 112 4.84 -10.87 1.10
N ILE A 113 4.03 -10.08 0.42
CA ILE A 113 4.54 -9.04 -0.48
C ILE A 113 3.92 -7.66 -0.25
N VAL A 114 4.78 -6.64 -0.29
CA VAL A 114 4.41 -5.22 -0.36
C VAL A 114 4.84 -4.67 -1.71
N LEU A 115 3.89 -4.19 -2.51
CA LEU A 115 4.13 -3.45 -3.74
C LEU A 115 3.69 -2.01 -3.57
N GLY A 116 4.56 -1.07 -3.91
CA GLY A 116 4.22 0.34 -4.01
C GLY A 116 4.61 0.88 -5.37
N ASP A 117 3.68 1.50 -6.09
CA ASP A 117 3.94 2.15 -7.38
C ASP A 117 3.03 3.37 -7.56
N SER A 118 3.62 4.57 -7.68
CA SER A 118 2.84 5.80 -7.90
C SER A 118 3.58 6.87 -8.68
N LEU A 119 4.51 6.48 -9.57
CA LEU A 119 5.30 7.42 -10.39
C LEU A 119 6.01 8.56 -9.59
N GLY A 120 6.28 8.35 -8.30
CA GLY A 120 6.93 9.29 -7.39
C GLY A 120 6.01 10.25 -6.64
N ASP A 121 4.68 10.14 -6.79
CA ASP A 121 3.74 11.13 -6.24
C ASP A 121 3.19 10.81 -4.85
N CYS A 122 3.12 9.53 -4.49
CA CYS A 122 2.49 9.07 -3.25
C CYS A 122 3.47 8.32 -2.34
N ALA A 123 3.04 8.09 -1.11
CA ALA A 123 3.87 7.43 -0.10
C ALA A 123 3.09 6.44 0.76
N LEU A 124 3.76 5.34 1.10
CA LEU A 124 3.43 4.49 2.25
C LEU A 124 4.26 4.94 3.44
N LYS A 125 3.58 5.47 4.46
CA LYS A 125 4.20 5.93 5.71
C LYS A 125 3.85 5.00 6.86
N VAL A 126 4.88 4.47 7.53
CA VAL A 126 4.74 3.55 8.66
C VAL A 126 5.42 4.12 9.90
N GLY A 127 4.66 4.29 10.98
CA GLY A 127 5.11 4.94 12.21
C GLY A 127 5.98 4.03 13.08
N GLY A 128 5.76 2.73 12.98
CA GLY A 128 6.55 1.70 13.64
C GLY A 128 7.48 0.97 12.67
N ASP A 129 7.80 -0.27 13.03
CA ASP A 129 8.53 -1.22 12.19
C ASP A 129 7.66 -1.77 11.05
N LEU A 130 8.32 -2.14 9.93
CA LEU A 130 7.74 -2.86 8.80
C LEU A 130 8.41 -4.23 8.68
N SER A 131 7.61 -5.29 8.51
CA SER A 131 8.13 -6.59 8.09
C SER A 131 7.38 -7.13 6.87
N ALA A 132 8.12 -7.69 5.92
CA ALA A 132 7.59 -8.41 4.77
C ALA A 132 8.59 -9.47 4.28
N LYS A 133 8.14 -10.47 3.54
CA LYS A 133 9.08 -11.36 2.82
C LYS A 133 9.68 -10.61 1.64
N THR A 134 8.82 -10.03 0.80
CA THR A 134 9.23 -9.30 -0.40
C THR A 134 8.67 -7.88 -0.42
N MET A 135 9.47 -6.94 -0.89
CA MET A 135 9.07 -5.55 -1.11
C MET A 135 9.53 -5.08 -2.50
N ILE A 136 8.58 -4.50 -3.24
CA ILE A 136 8.79 -3.95 -4.58
C ILE A 136 8.47 -2.45 -4.51
N GLU A 137 9.50 -1.63 -4.66
CA GLU A 137 9.36 -0.19 -4.82
C GLU A 137 9.45 0.17 -6.31
N GLY A 138 8.30 0.49 -6.89
CA GLY A 138 8.09 0.82 -8.29
C GLY A 138 7.85 2.31 -8.51
N GLY A 139 8.69 3.19 -7.95
CA GLY A 139 8.45 4.64 -8.00
C GLY A 139 7.40 5.05 -6.97
N HIS A 140 7.50 4.53 -5.75
CA HIS A 140 6.63 4.89 -4.63
C HIS A 140 7.48 5.19 -3.41
N TRP A 141 7.13 6.21 -2.64
CA TRP A 141 7.92 6.51 -1.45
C TRP A 141 7.56 5.57 -0.31
N PHE A 142 8.56 4.90 0.24
CA PHE A 142 8.41 4.11 1.47
C PHE A 142 9.16 4.82 2.60
N GLU A 143 8.39 5.33 3.56
CA GLU A 143 8.92 6.04 4.72
C GLU A 143 8.57 5.28 6.00
N ILE A 144 9.52 4.51 6.51
CA ILE A 144 9.38 3.73 7.74
C ILE A 144 10.12 4.44 8.88
N ALA A 145 9.40 4.91 9.89
CA ALA A 145 10.02 5.55 11.05
C ALA A 145 10.75 4.54 11.96
N GLY A 146 10.31 3.28 11.97
CA GLY A 146 10.98 2.15 12.61
C GLY A 146 12.04 1.47 11.74
N ARG A 147 12.24 0.17 11.98
CA ARG A 147 13.08 -0.71 11.14
C ARG A 147 12.23 -1.37 10.06
N ALA A 148 12.75 -1.44 8.84
CA ALA A 148 12.21 -2.32 7.81
C ALA A 148 13.00 -3.65 7.78
N THR A 149 12.30 -4.78 7.85
CA THR A 149 12.90 -6.13 7.77
C THR A 149 12.28 -6.86 6.59
N VAL A 150 13.07 -7.08 5.54
CA VAL A 150 12.64 -7.76 4.31
C VAL A 150 13.69 -8.75 3.84
N GLU A 151 13.25 -9.87 3.25
CA GLU A 151 14.14 -10.87 2.66
C GLU A 151 14.56 -10.46 1.25
N TYR A 152 13.59 -9.98 0.47
CA TYR A 152 13.79 -9.55 -0.92
C TYR A 152 13.31 -8.12 -1.14
N LEU A 153 14.13 -7.32 -1.80
CA LEU A 153 13.91 -5.90 -2.02
C LEU A 153 14.32 -5.50 -3.44
N PHE A 154 13.35 -4.95 -4.16
CA PHE A 154 13.54 -4.28 -5.44
C PHE A 154 13.30 -2.76 -5.29
N HIS A 155 14.11 -1.94 -5.97
CA HIS A 155 13.94 -0.50 -6.09
C HIS A 155 14.06 -0.07 -7.55
N SER A 156 13.13 0.75 -8.04
CA SER A 156 13.29 1.44 -9.31
C SER A 156 13.83 2.86 -9.14
N HIS A 157 13.31 3.65 -8.19
CA HIS A 157 13.55 5.10 -8.16
C HIS A 157 13.62 5.72 -6.76
N GLY A 158 12.59 5.55 -5.92
CA GLY A 158 12.43 6.26 -4.66
C GLY A 158 13.29 5.69 -3.53
N GLY A 159 13.53 4.38 -3.59
CA GLY A 159 14.20 3.63 -2.54
C GLY A 159 13.36 3.55 -1.26
N VAL A 160 13.55 2.48 -0.50
CA VAL A 160 12.90 2.32 0.79
C VAL A 160 13.78 2.85 1.92
N ARG A 161 13.23 3.75 2.74
CA ARG A 161 13.92 4.37 3.87
C ARG A 161 13.36 3.88 5.20
N ASP A 162 14.26 3.42 6.06
CA ASP A 162 13.97 3.14 7.47
C ASP A 162 14.79 4.04 8.41
N LYS A 163 14.71 3.81 9.72
CA LYS A 163 15.47 4.56 10.73
C LYS A 163 17.00 4.53 10.57
N ASN A 164 17.54 3.58 9.81
CA ASN A 164 18.97 3.43 9.54
C ASN A 164 19.39 4.01 8.18
N GLY A 165 18.45 4.56 7.41
CA GLY A 165 18.69 5.17 6.10
C GLY A 165 18.02 4.40 4.96
N ILE A 166 18.57 4.56 3.76
CA ILE A 166 18.06 3.89 2.56
C ILE A 166 18.52 2.44 2.56
N LEU A 167 17.59 1.50 2.41
CA LEU A 167 17.88 0.08 2.30
C LEU A 167 18.59 -0.20 0.96
N LYS A 168 19.39 -1.27 0.91
CA LYS A 168 20.01 -1.70 -0.36
C LYS A 168 19.15 -2.79 -0.98
N PRO A 169 18.75 -2.66 -2.26
CA PRO A 169 18.02 -3.71 -2.93
C PRO A 169 18.93 -4.93 -3.12
N ASN A 170 18.34 -6.11 -3.12
CA ASN A 170 18.97 -7.39 -3.44
C ASN A 170 18.26 -8.13 -4.58
N LEU A 171 17.29 -7.48 -5.22
CA LEU A 171 16.68 -7.87 -6.49
C LEU A 171 17.00 -6.84 -7.57
N ALA A 172 17.13 -7.33 -8.81
CA ALA A 172 17.21 -6.56 -10.04
C ALA A 172 15.96 -6.80 -10.91
N ASP A 173 15.79 -5.99 -11.97
CA ASP A 173 14.65 -6.13 -12.88
C ASP A 173 14.54 -7.52 -13.51
N SER A 174 15.68 -8.16 -13.84
CA SER A 174 15.72 -9.50 -14.40
C SER A 174 15.10 -10.54 -13.47
N ASP A 175 15.26 -10.37 -12.16
CA ASP A 175 14.76 -11.31 -11.16
C ASP A 175 13.23 -11.29 -11.10
N LEU A 176 12.62 -10.12 -11.31
CA LEU A 176 11.17 -9.99 -11.38
C LEU A 176 10.60 -10.61 -12.67
N MET A 177 11.34 -10.58 -13.77
CA MET A 177 10.85 -11.01 -15.09
C MET A 177 10.81 -12.54 -15.28
N GLU A 178 11.75 -13.28 -14.68
CA GLU A 178 11.80 -14.75 -14.80
C GLU A 178 10.53 -15.41 -14.24
N ASP A 179 10.07 -14.98 -13.05
CA ASP A 179 8.87 -15.51 -12.39
C ASP A 179 7.58 -15.28 -13.22
N PHE A 180 7.50 -14.22 -14.01
CA PHE A 180 6.32 -13.94 -14.85
C PHE A 180 6.30 -14.74 -16.15
N THR A 181 7.46 -15.17 -16.66
CA THR A 181 7.54 -15.91 -17.93
C THR A 181 7.17 -17.38 -17.81
N GLU A 182 7.34 -17.99 -16.63
CA GLU A 182 7.09 -19.42 -16.43
C GLU A 182 5.60 -19.78 -16.18
N ASN A 183 4.69 -18.81 -16.03
CA ASN A 183 3.28 -19.06 -15.70
C ASN A 183 2.23 -18.33 -16.59
N PRO A 184 2.16 -18.64 -17.91
CA PRO A 184 1.37 -17.88 -18.89
C PRO A 184 -0.14 -18.17 -18.91
N ALA A 185 -0.65 -19.21 -18.24
CA ALA A 185 -2.00 -19.73 -18.44
C ALA A 185 -3.13 -18.97 -17.70
N SER A 186 -2.83 -17.93 -16.93
CA SER A 186 -3.79 -17.29 -16.02
C SER A 186 -4.59 -16.11 -16.63
N TYR A 187 -4.67 -15.97 -17.97
CA TYR A 187 -5.04 -14.71 -18.64
C TYR A 187 -6.29 -14.77 -19.55
N PRO A 188 -7.42 -14.19 -19.11
CA PRO A 188 -8.15 -13.24 -19.95
C PRO A 188 -8.78 -12.10 -19.12
N GLY A 189 -8.27 -10.87 -19.18
CA GLY A 189 -8.93 -9.74 -18.52
C GLY A 189 -8.17 -8.41 -18.59
N PHE A 190 -8.89 -7.37 -19.03
CA PHE A 190 -8.42 -6.06 -19.47
C PHE A 190 -7.88 -5.14 -18.35
N SER A 191 -6.82 -4.39 -18.67
CA SER A 191 -6.27 -3.27 -17.89
C SER A 191 -7.05 -1.98 -18.18
N TYR A 192 -7.25 -1.15 -17.15
CA TYR A 192 -7.80 0.21 -17.26
C TYR A 192 -6.66 1.25 -17.11
N VAL A 193 -5.61 1.08 -17.90
CA VAL A 193 -4.70 2.13 -18.31
C VAL A 193 -4.33 1.73 -19.74
N GLU A 194 -4.75 2.51 -20.74
CA GLU A 194 -4.14 2.39 -22.07
C GLU A 194 -2.64 2.59 -21.86
N MET A 195 -1.87 1.51 -22.03
CA MET A 195 -0.43 1.62 -22.07
C MET A 195 -0.12 2.68 -23.12
N ILE A 196 0.55 3.75 -22.71
CA ILE A 196 1.21 4.65 -23.64
C ILE A 196 2.12 3.73 -24.45
N ASP A 197 1.84 3.59 -25.74
CA ASP A 197 2.45 2.62 -26.67
C ASP A 197 3.99 2.77 -26.86
N ASP A 198 4.67 3.60 -26.08
CA ASP A 198 6.02 4.09 -26.39
C ASP A 198 7.09 3.93 -25.29
N ILE A 199 6.94 2.99 -24.34
CA ILE A 199 8.08 2.60 -23.49
C ILE A 199 8.27 1.08 -23.54
N GLN A 200 8.76 0.59 -24.68
CA GLN A 200 9.52 -0.65 -24.71
C GLN A 200 10.99 -0.31 -24.48
N GLU A 201 11.38 -0.12 -23.23
CA GLU A 201 12.75 -0.41 -22.83
C GLU A 201 12.79 -1.85 -22.34
N GLU A 202 13.49 -2.72 -23.10
CA GLU A 202 13.78 -4.09 -22.68
C GLU A 202 14.32 -4.08 -21.25
N GLY A 203 13.61 -4.71 -20.31
CA GLY A 203 14.08 -4.89 -18.93
C GLY A 203 13.41 -4.07 -17.84
N THR A 204 12.24 -3.47 -18.07
CA THR A 204 11.45 -2.82 -16.99
C THR A 204 10.41 -3.78 -16.41
N TYR A 205 10.20 -3.78 -15.07
CA TYR A 205 9.17 -4.60 -14.42
C TYR A 205 7.75 -4.23 -14.92
N ASP A 206 6.93 -5.24 -15.23
CA ASP A 206 5.57 -5.03 -15.74
C ASP A 206 4.58 -4.89 -14.57
N LEU A 207 4.20 -3.65 -14.25
CA LEU A 207 3.29 -3.34 -13.13
C LEU A 207 1.94 -4.09 -13.22
N PRO A 208 1.21 -4.08 -14.36
CA PRO A 208 -0.01 -4.87 -14.51
C PRO A 208 0.17 -6.37 -14.22
N LYS A 209 1.25 -6.99 -14.71
CA LYS A 209 1.55 -8.41 -14.43
C LYS A 209 1.84 -8.64 -12.95
N THR A 210 2.63 -7.77 -12.35
CA THR A 210 3.01 -7.83 -10.93
C THR A 210 1.77 -7.75 -10.03
N ILE A 211 0.92 -6.75 -10.23
CA ILE A 211 -0.35 -6.59 -9.49
C ILE A 211 -1.22 -7.84 -9.61
N LYS A 212 -1.33 -8.40 -10.82
CA LYS A 212 -2.14 -9.60 -11.06
C LYS A 212 -1.60 -10.82 -10.32
N PHE A 213 -0.29 -11.04 -10.35
CA PHE A 213 0.37 -12.13 -9.63
C PHE A 213 0.12 -12.04 -8.12
N ILE A 214 0.28 -10.85 -7.54
CA ILE A 214 0.03 -10.61 -6.11
C ILE A 214 -1.44 -10.88 -5.75
N ARG A 215 -2.39 -10.42 -6.57
CA ARG A 215 -3.83 -10.67 -6.39
C ARG A 215 -4.20 -12.16 -6.43
N GLN A 216 -3.39 -12.99 -7.08
CA GLN A 216 -3.58 -14.45 -7.13
C GLN A 216 -2.92 -15.17 -5.95
N GLY A 217 -2.35 -14.44 -4.99
CA GLY A 217 -1.62 -15.00 -3.86
C GLY A 217 -0.21 -15.47 -4.23
N GLY A 218 0.35 -14.96 -5.33
CA GLY A 218 1.70 -15.30 -5.77
C GLY A 218 2.74 -14.95 -4.71
N GLU A 219 3.64 -15.88 -4.45
CA GLU A 219 4.84 -15.63 -3.65
C GLU A 219 6.05 -15.65 -4.59
N ILE A 220 6.91 -14.66 -4.46
CA ILE A 220 8.19 -14.65 -5.14
C ILE A 220 9.11 -15.63 -4.37
N VAL A 221 9.60 -16.67 -5.04
CA VAL A 221 10.41 -17.76 -4.43
C VAL A 221 11.70 -17.92 -5.21
N TYR A 222 12.80 -17.36 -4.68
CA TYR A 222 14.12 -17.53 -5.28
C TYR A 222 14.85 -18.74 -4.69
N LYS A 223 15.62 -19.44 -5.53
CA LYS A 223 16.47 -20.59 -5.17
C LYS A 223 17.90 -20.15 -4.83
#